data_AF-A0A8T6WKS5-F1
#
_entry.id   AF-A0A8T6WKS5-F1
#
_cell.length_a   1.000
_cell.length_b   1.000
_cell.length_c   1.000
_cell.angle_alpha   90.00
_cell.angle_beta   90.00
_cell.angle_gamma   90.00
#
_symmetry.space_group_name_H-M   'P 1'
#
loop_
_entity.id
_entity.type
_entity.pdbx_description
1 polymer ?
#
loop_
_entity_poly.entity_id
_entity_poly.type
_entity_poly.pdbx_seq_one_letter_code
_entity_poly.pdbx_strand_id
1 'polypeptide(L)'
;MKNVKDRDIDNAMKHLLKTRCTEEKFEIGDQKSIDILRILKTVGNGNLKIVSEMNQELLQNIFRLDPLKSPNESPQKALRRALEEYVTTRKVNPLVYLIRDPGILTLEK
;
A
#
# COMPACT_ATOMS: atom_id res chain seq x y z
N MET A 1 -13.90 2.33 11.90
CA MET A 1 -13.19 2.78 10.67
C MET A 1 -13.79 4.01 9.99
N LYS A 2 -15.00 4.49 10.36
CA LYS A 2 -15.63 5.69 9.77
C LYS A 2 -14.82 7.00 9.87
N ASN A 3 -13.86 7.13 10.79
CA ASN A 3 -13.16 8.41 11.00
C ASN A 3 -11.85 8.57 10.22
N VAL A 4 -11.30 7.52 9.61
CA VAL A 4 -10.01 7.61 8.89
C VAL A 4 -10.23 7.88 7.42
N LYS A 5 -11.21 7.24 6.78
CA LYS A 5 -11.49 7.31 5.33
C LYS A 5 -11.50 8.75 4.79
N ASP A 6 -12.15 9.68 5.49
CA ASP A 6 -12.40 11.04 4.98
C ASP A 6 -11.33 12.09 5.37
N ARG A 7 -10.23 11.68 6.02
CA ARG A 7 -9.15 12.59 6.45
C ARG A 7 -8.03 12.66 5.40
N ASP A 8 -7.29 13.77 5.31
CA ASP A 8 -5.99 13.73 4.63
C ASP A 8 -5.03 12.73 5.30
N ILE A 9 -3.92 12.38 4.64
CA ILE A 9 -2.97 11.38 5.16
C ILE A 9 -2.40 11.75 6.52
N ASP A 10 -2.07 13.03 6.75
CA ASP A 10 -1.45 13.45 8.01
C ASP A 10 -2.43 13.36 9.18
N ASN A 11 -3.68 13.74 8.95
CA ASN A 11 -4.76 13.66 9.93
C ASN A 11 -5.22 12.21 10.15
N ALA A 12 -5.22 11.38 9.11
CA ALA A 12 -5.44 9.94 9.22
C ALA A 12 -4.35 9.27 10.07
N MET A 13 -3.08 9.60 9.84
CA MET A 13 -1.94 9.09 10.59
C MET A 13 -1.99 9.55 12.06
N LYS A 14 -2.24 10.84 12.32
CA LYS A 14 -2.42 11.36 13.69
C LYS A 14 -3.55 10.65 14.44
N HIS A 15 -4.66 10.36 13.76
CA HIS A 15 -5.78 9.63 14.38
C HIS A 15 -5.43 8.17 14.68
N LEU A 16 -4.76 7.47 13.77
CA LEU A 16 -4.33 6.08 14.01
C LEU A 16 -3.28 5.98 15.11
N LEU A 17 -2.30 6.89 15.16
CA LEU A 17 -1.33 6.93 16.28
C LEU A 17 -2.05 7.04 17.63
N LYS A 18 -3.05 7.92 17.73
CA LYS A 18 -3.83 8.10 18.97
C LYS A 18 -4.73 6.89 19.32
N THR A 19 -5.11 6.05 18.37
CA THR A 19 -6.14 5.01 18.57
C THR A 19 -5.63 3.57 18.44
N ARG A 20 -4.46 3.37 17.83
CA ARG A 20 -3.83 2.07 17.55
C ARG A 20 -2.41 1.95 18.12
N CYS A 21 -1.70 3.04 18.42
CA CYS A 21 -0.44 3.01 19.17
C CYS A 21 -0.66 3.23 20.68
N THR A 22 -1.59 2.48 21.28
CA THR A 22 -1.68 2.36 22.74
C THR A 22 -0.84 1.16 23.20
N GLU A 23 -0.41 1.15 24.46
CA GLU A 23 0.37 0.06 25.05
C GLU A 23 -0.34 -1.30 24.89
N GLU A 24 -1.63 -1.36 25.25
CA GLU A 24 -2.49 -2.54 25.05
C GLU A 24 -2.53 -3.02 23.59
N LYS A 25 -2.60 -2.11 22.61
CA LYS A 25 -2.65 -2.50 21.19
C LYS A 25 -1.29 -2.83 20.61
N PHE A 26 -0.23 -2.32 21.22
CA PHE A 26 1.14 -2.67 20.92
C PHE A 26 1.42 -4.11 21.36
N GLU A 27 0.98 -4.51 22.55
CA GLU A 27 1.12 -5.87 23.09
C GLU A 27 0.47 -6.93 22.19
N ILE A 28 -0.67 -6.62 21.57
CA ILE A 28 -1.38 -7.54 20.67
C ILE A 28 -0.99 -7.40 19.18
N GLY A 29 -0.03 -6.52 18.84
CA GLY A 29 0.56 -6.44 17.50
C GLY A 29 -0.29 -5.77 16.41
N ASP A 30 -1.24 -4.89 16.75
CA ASP A 30 -2.15 -4.24 15.80
C ASP A 30 -1.57 -2.95 15.17
N GLN A 31 -0.38 -3.07 14.56
CA GLN A 31 0.37 -1.93 13.99
C GLN A 31 0.27 -1.79 12.46
N LYS A 32 -0.18 -2.85 11.77
CA LYS A 32 -0.15 -2.95 10.29
C LYS A 32 -0.86 -1.79 9.57
N SER A 33 -1.92 -1.25 10.18
CA SER A 33 -2.66 -0.10 9.63
C SER A 33 -1.84 1.20 9.61
N ILE A 34 -0.96 1.38 10.59
CA ILE A 34 -0.08 2.56 10.70
C ILE A 34 1.07 2.44 9.71
N ASP A 35 1.63 1.25 9.56
CA ASP A 35 2.71 1.01 8.60
C ASP A 35 2.29 1.31 7.16
N ILE A 36 1.08 0.91 6.76
CA ILE A 36 0.53 1.22 5.43
C ILE A 36 0.46 2.74 5.23
N LEU A 37 -0.06 3.51 6.20
CA LEU A 37 -0.10 4.98 6.08
C LEU A 37 1.29 5.61 6.06
N ARG A 38 2.24 5.08 6.84
CA ARG A 38 3.63 5.54 6.83
C ARG A 38 4.27 5.34 5.46
N ILE A 39 4.10 4.16 4.86
CA ILE A 39 4.59 3.86 3.51
C ILE A 39 3.94 4.80 2.48
N LEU A 40 2.62 5.00 2.53
CA LEU A 40 1.91 5.92 1.64
C LEU A 40 2.41 7.36 1.77
N LYS A 41 2.74 7.81 2.97
CA LYS A 41 3.35 9.13 3.20
C LYS A 41 4.75 9.23 2.58
N THR A 42 5.59 8.21 2.75
CA THR A 42 6.96 8.20 2.21
C THR A 42 7.00 8.09 0.69
N VAL A 43 6.17 7.20 0.12
CA VAL A 43 6.14 6.89 -1.31
C VAL A 43 5.31 7.93 -2.10
N GLY A 44 4.38 8.61 -1.42
CA GLY A 44 3.47 9.56 -2.01
C GLY A 44 2.20 8.91 -2.55
N ASN A 45 1.11 9.69 -2.56
CA ASN A 45 -0.20 9.23 -3.03
C ASN A 45 -0.18 8.79 -4.50
N GLY A 46 -0.83 7.66 -4.78
CA GLY A 46 -0.96 7.11 -6.13
C GLY A 46 0.29 6.39 -6.68
N ASN A 47 1.41 6.44 -5.95
CA ASN A 47 2.66 5.78 -6.34
C ASN A 47 2.75 4.34 -5.81
N LEU A 48 2.04 4.00 -4.73
CA LEU A 48 1.94 2.64 -4.22
C LEU A 48 0.80 1.90 -4.92
N LYS A 49 1.17 0.99 -5.82
CA LYS A 49 0.26 0.16 -6.60
C LYS A 49 0.17 -1.25 -6.01
N ILE A 50 -1.01 -1.87 -6.05
CA ILE A 50 -1.20 -3.23 -5.51
C ILE A 50 -1.93 -4.15 -6.49
N VAL A 51 -1.49 -5.41 -6.56
CA VAL A 51 -2.26 -6.49 -7.19
C VAL A 51 -2.80 -7.38 -6.08
N SER A 52 -4.12 -7.45 -5.93
CA SER A 52 -4.80 -8.21 -4.89
C SER A 52 -6.15 -8.72 -5.40
N GLU A 53 -6.64 -9.80 -4.81
CA GLU A 53 -7.99 -10.33 -5.03
C GLU A 53 -9.05 -9.65 -4.15
N MET A 54 -8.61 -8.79 -3.23
CA MET A 54 -9.51 -7.99 -2.40
C MET A 54 -10.37 -7.06 -3.25
N ASN A 55 -11.55 -6.72 -2.71
CA ASN A 55 -12.45 -5.75 -3.33
C ASN A 55 -11.71 -4.41 -3.56
N GLN A 56 -11.75 -3.93 -4.80
CA GLN A 56 -11.04 -2.72 -5.24
C GLN A 56 -11.51 -1.46 -4.52
N GLU A 57 -12.81 -1.34 -4.27
CA GLU A 57 -13.38 -0.19 -3.55
C GLU A 57 -12.84 -0.14 -2.12
N LEU A 58 -12.72 -1.27 -1.44
CA LEU A 58 -12.09 -1.33 -0.12
C LEU A 58 -10.62 -0.93 -0.18
N LEU A 59 -9.85 -1.42 -1.16
CA LEU A 59 -8.45 -1.05 -1.34
C LEU A 59 -8.28 0.46 -1.50
N GLN A 60 -9.09 1.10 -2.34
CA GLN A 60 -9.00 2.54 -2.59
C GLN A 60 -9.54 3.37 -1.42
N ASN A 61 -10.75 3.06 -0.94
CA ASN A 61 -11.46 3.92 0.00
C ASN A 61 -11.01 3.73 1.45
N ILE A 62 -10.60 2.51 1.81
CA ILE A 62 -10.23 2.18 3.18
C ILE A 62 -8.72 2.20 3.34
N PHE A 63 -8.02 1.50 2.45
CA PHE A 63 -6.57 1.34 2.54
C PHE A 63 -5.79 2.39 1.77
N ARG A 64 -6.45 3.18 0.91
CA ARG A 64 -5.82 4.21 0.04
C ARG A 64 -4.73 3.63 -0.85
N LEU A 65 -4.86 2.35 -1.18
CA LEU A 65 -4.00 1.65 -2.11
C LEU A 65 -4.62 1.72 -3.49
N ASP A 66 -3.77 1.83 -4.51
CA ASP A 66 -4.24 1.88 -5.88
C ASP A 66 -4.20 0.48 -6.53
N PRO A 67 -5.35 -0.18 -6.72
CA PRO A 67 -5.41 -1.51 -7.32
C PRO A 67 -5.07 -1.46 -8.80
N LEU A 68 -4.09 -2.26 -9.24
CA LEU A 68 -3.72 -2.36 -10.66
C LEU A 68 -4.62 -3.30 -11.44
N LYS A 69 -5.04 -4.40 -10.82
CA LYS A 69 -5.65 -5.53 -11.51
C LYS A 69 -7.15 -5.31 -11.68
N SER A 70 -7.65 -5.30 -12.91
CA SER A 70 -9.08 -5.35 -13.20
C SER A 70 -9.70 -6.72 -12.85
N PRO A 71 -11.02 -6.81 -12.63
CA PRO A 71 -11.70 -8.10 -12.47
C PRO A 71 -11.34 -9.02 -13.65
N ASN A 72 -10.89 -10.24 -13.36
CA ASN A 72 -10.47 -11.27 -14.32
C ASN A 72 -9.15 -11.02 -15.08
N GLU A 73 -8.36 -9.99 -14.74
CA GLU A 73 -7.00 -9.82 -15.27
C GLU A 73 -5.99 -10.68 -14.48
N SER A 74 -5.00 -11.28 -15.15
CA SER A 74 -3.94 -12.00 -14.45
C SER A 74 -2.95 -11.01 -13.79
N PRO A 75 -2.35 -11.34 -12.64
CA PRO A 75 -1.34 -10.50 -12.00
C PRO A 75 -0.20 -10.09 -12.94
N GLN A 76 0.27 -11.02 -13.77
CA GLN A 76 1.35 -10.79 -14.73
C GLN A 76 0.95 -9.77 -15.80
N LYS A 77 -0.29 -9.85 -16.30
CA LYS A 77 -0.81 -8.92 -17.30
C LYS A 77 -0.97 -7.52 -16.70
N ALA A 78 -1.50 -7.42 -15.48
CA ALA A 78 -1.65 -6.15 -14.77
C ALA A 78 -0.29 -5.47 -14.52
N LEU A 79 0.71 -6.22 -14.05
CA LEU A 79 2.07 -5.70 -13.82
C LEU A 79 2.74 -5.24 -15.11
N ARG A 80 2.64 -6.03 -16.19
CA ARG A 80 3.21 -5.67 -17.49
C ARG A 80 2.64 -4.36 -18.00
N ARG A 81 1.30 -4.23 -18.00
CA ARG A 81 0.61 -3.01 -18.42
C ARG A 81 1.06 -1.79 -17.62
N ALA A 82 1.14 -1.91 -16.29
CA ALA A 82 1.55 -0.81 -15.41
C ALA A 82 3.00 -0.36 -15.68
N LEU A 83 3.91 -1.30 -15.90
CA LEU A 83 5.31 -0.99 -16.23
C LEU A 83 5.44 -0.35 -17.63
N GLU A 84 4.74 -0.88 -18.62
CA GLU A 84 4.71 -0.33 -19.99
C GLU A 84 4.17 1.11 -20.00
N GLU A 85 3.08 1.35 -19.27
CA GLU A 85 2.50 2.69 -19.10
C GLU A 85 3.48 3.65 -18.42
N TYR A 86 4.16 3.20 -17.36
CA TYR A 86 5.16 4.00 -16.65
C TYR A 86 6.33 4.40 -17.57
N VAL A 87 6.93 3.41 -18.27
CA VAL A 87 8.05 3.62 -19.21
C VAL A 87 7.66 4.59 -20.32
N THR A 88 6.49 4.37 -20.92
CA THR A 88 6.01 5.17 -22.05
C THR A 88 5.69 6.61 -21.64
N THR A 89 4.98 6.78 -20.52
CA THR A 89 4.55 8.08 -20.03
C THR A 89 5.72 8.92 -19.54
N ARG A 90 6.67 8.30 -18.82
CA ARG A 90 7.82 9.01 -18.25
C ARG A 90 8.99 9.12 -19.23
N LYS A 91 8.99 8.36 -20.32
CA LYS A 91 10.11 8.27 -21.28
C LYS A 91 11.43 7.95 -20.58
N VAL A 92 11.41 7.00 -19.66
CA VAL A 92 12.57 6.58 -18.86
C VAL A 92 12.87 5.10 -19.06
N ASN A 93 14.12 4.71 -18.82
CA ASN A 93 14.52 3.31 -18.68
C ASN A 93 14.69 2.99 -17.18
N PRO A 94 13.66 2.47 -16.49
CA PRO A 94 13.69 2.31 -15.04
C PRO A 94 14.59 1.16 -14.63
N LEU A 95 15.34 1.36 -13.55
CA LEU A 95 15.97 0.27 -12.83
C LEU A 95 14.92 -0.44 -11.97
N VAL A 96 14.73 -1.74 -12.20
CA VAL A 96 13.71 -2.54 -11.51
C VAL A 96 14.38 -3.49 -10.52
N TYR A 97 13.99 -3.37 -9.24
CA TYR A 97 14.39 -4.29 -8.19
C TYR A 97 13.25 -5.29 -7.94
N LEU A 98 13.58 -6.59 -7.94
CA LEU A 98 12.63 -7.65 -7.63
C LEU A 98 12.99 -8.30 -6.30
N ILE A 99 12.08 -8.17 -5.33
CA ILE A 99 12.16 -8.86 -4.04
C ILE A 99 11.14 -9.99 -4.09
N ARG A 100 11.60 -11.25 -4.12
CA ARG A 100 10.71 -12.43 -4.27
C ARG A 100 9.84 -12.66 -3.03
N ASP A 101 10.42 -12.48 -1.86
CA ASP A 101 9.71 -12.57 -0.58
C ASP A 101 10.32 -11.55 0.41
N PRO A 102 9.63 -10.43 0.67
CA PRO A 102 10.13 -9.43 1.61
C PRO A 102 10.07 -9.90 3.08
N GLY A 103 9.28 -10.93 3.42
CA GLY A 103 9.17 -11.45 4.78
C GLY A 103 10.37 -12.30 5.19
N ILE A 104 11.12 -12.86 4.24
CA ILE A 104 12.35 -13.61 4.53
C ILE A 104 13.48 -12.67 4.98
N LEU A 105 13.47 -11.41 4.54
CA LEU A 105 14.51 -10.42 4.88
C LEU A 105 14.43 -9.92 6.34
N THR A 106 13.39 -10.29 7.08
CA THR A 106 13.25 -9.98 8.52
C THR A 106 13.72 -11.11 9.44
N LEU A 107 14.22 -12.22 8.90
CA LEU A 107 14.77 -13.34 9.66
C LEU A 107 16.30 -13.27 9.71
N GLU A 108 16.85 -12.22 10.32
CA GLU A 108 18.15 -12.35 11.00
C GLU A 108 17.83 -12.71 12.46
N LYS A 109 18.41 -13.81 12.92
CA LYS A 109 18.29 -14.34 14.29
C LYS A 109 18.98 -13.44 15.31
#